data_AF-A0A101HNW7-F1
#
_entry.id   AF-A0A101HNW7-F1
#
_cell.length_a   1.000
_cell.length_b   1.000
_cell.length_c   1.000
_cell.angle_alpha   90.00
_cell.angle_beta   90.00
_cell.angle_gamma   90.00
#
_symmetry.space_group_name_H-M   'P 1'
#
loop_
_entity.id
_entity.type
_entity.pdbx_description
1 polymer ?
#
loop_
_entity_poly.entity_id
_entity_poly.type
_entity_poly.pdbx_seq_one_letter_code
_entity_poly.pdbx_strand_id
1 'polypeptide(L)'
;ISRVDERGFARFEELGGVDPKVLISQKVKIRSRDGKERSGVIGMLAPHLQKRETRGEVPSFDELFIDASINPDYEKIGVGDLAVVDILAFEMNGKVAGKALDDRACAAISIETARELSKYSTTPTVYFVFTTREEVGAIGAKGAAEALEIDLGVAMDVTHHDKENDVELGKGPALTVGGPNIHKKYFELLDKHAKDNEIKVQYDFSSGRTGTDADNVQIAGTGVPTLLLSLPEMFMHTPVEVVQVSDVAGTARLLAGFFISLKGAEEQ
;
A
#
# COMPACT_ATOMS: atom_id res chain seq x y z
N ILE A 1 -13.53 -9.71 12.71
CA ILE A 1 -14.84 -10.08 13.30
C ILE A 1 -14.72 -10.08 14.82
N SER A 2 -15.53 -9.28 15.52
CA SER A 2 -15.53 -9.14 16.98
C SER A 2 -16.66 -9.91 17.66
N ARG A 3 -17.78 -10.14 16.97
CA ARG A 3 -18.91 -10.94 17.46
C ARG A 3 -19.74 -11.46 16.28
N VAL A 4 -20.39 -12.61 16.44
CA VAL A 4 -21.43 -13.11 15.51
C VAL A 4 -22.69 -13.41 16.32
N ASP A 5 -23.86 -13.04 15.82
CA ASP A 5 -25.15 -13.36 16.44
C ASP A 5 -25.80 -14.63 15.85
N GLU A 6 -26.85 -15.13 16.50
CA GLU A 6 -27.56 -16.35 16.10
C GLU A 6 -28.26 -16.26 14.74
N ARG A 7 -28.37 -15.06 14.17
CA ARG A 7 -28.99 -14.82 12.85
C ARG A 7 -27.94 -14.75 11.74
N GLY A 8 -26.65 -14.87 12.07
CA GLY A 8 -25.55 -14.77 11.11
C GLY A 8 -25.08 -13.35 10.82
N PHE A 9 -25.44 -12.36 11.66
CA PHE A 9 -24.88 -11.02 11.57
C PHE A 9 -23.59 -10.92 12.37
N ALA A 10 -22.52 -10.50 11.71
CA ALA A 10 -21.21 -10.34 12.30
C ALA A 10 -20.88 -8.87 12.56
N ARG A 11 -20.51 -8.55 13.80
CA ARG A 11 -19.85 -7.30 14.18
C ARG A 11 -18.37 -7.38 13.84
N PHE A 12 -17.78 -6.24 13.50
CA PHE A 12 -16.39 -6.15 13.12
C PHE A 12 -15.80 -4.82 13.58
N GLU A 13 -14.47 -4.82 13.66
CA GLU A 13 -13.63 -3.67 13.95
C GLU A 13 -12.69 -3.51 12.77
N GLU A 14 -12.24 -2.29 12.55
CA GLU A 14 -11.22 -1.94 11.56
C GLU A 14 -9.86 -2.57 11.88
N LEU A 15 -9.11 -2.86 10.82
CA LEU A 15 -7.70 -3.19 10.89
C LEU A 15 -7.01 -2.23 9.92
N GLY A 16 -6.20 -1.32 10.46
CA GLY A 16 -5.66 -0.18 9.71
C GLY A 16 -6.64 0.99 9.63
N GLY A 17 -6.31 1.99 8.81
CA GLY A 17 -7.09 3.21 8.67
C GLY A 17 -8.22 3.10 7.63
N VAL A 18 -9.32 2.44 7.97
CA VAL A 18 -10.47 2.25 7.05
C VAL A 18 -11.62 3.21 7.39
N ASP A 19 -12.06 4.00 6.41
CA ASP A 19 -13.24 4.85 6.55
C ASP A 19 -14.55 4.02 6.43
N PRO A 20 -15.46 4.05 7.42
CA PRO A 20 -16.73 3.33 7.35
C PRO A 20 -17.55 3.59 6.07
N LYS A 21 -17.46 4.80 5.48
CA LYS A 21 -18.21 5.15 4.25
C LYS A 21 -17.91 4.19 3.11
N VAL A 22 -16.66 3.75 2.97
CA VAL A 22 -16.25 2.94 1.82
C VAL A 22 -16.75 1.50 1.93
N LEU A 23 -17.16 1.08 3.13
CA LEU A 23 -17.66 -0.26 3.43
C LEU A 23 -19.16 -0.42 3.19
N ILE A 24 -19.90 0.69 3.13
CA ILE A 24 -21.36 0.66 2.92
C ILE A 24 -21.67 0.04 1.54
N SER A 25 -22.60 -0.92 1.53
CA SER A 25 -23.01 -1.65 0.32
C SER A 25 -21.91 -2.49 -0.33
N GLN A 26 -20.87 -2.87 0.42
CA GLN A 26 -19.81 -3.73 -0.09
C GLN A 26 -20.10 -5.22 0.10
N LYS A 27 -19.65 -6.01 -0.86
CA LYS A 27 -19.45 -7.46 -0.68
C LYS A 27 -18.13 -7.68 0.06
N VAL A 28 -18.11 -8.62 1.00
CA VAL A 28 -16.90 -9.04 1.70
C VAL A 28 -16.67 -10.54 1.61
N LYS A 29 -15.41 -10.94 1.72
CA LYS A 29 -14.98 -12.32 1.99
C LYS A 29 -14.49 -12.41 3.42
N ILE A 30 -14.95 -13.43 4.13
CA ILE A 30 -14.56 -13.74 5.49
C ILE A 30 -13.69 -14.98 5.46
N ARG A 31 -12.43 -14.86 5.87
CA ARG A 31 -11.54 -16.01 6.04
C ARG A 31 -11.68 -16.51 7.47
N SER A 32 -12.22 -17.72 7.58
CA SER A 32 -12.47 -18.35 8.88
C SER A 32 -11.34 -19.28 9.31
N ARG A 33 -11.29 -19.57 10.61
CA ARG A 33 -10.30 -20.48 11.24
C ARG A 33 -10.25 -21.88 10.64
N ASP A 34 -11.33 -22.36 10.04
CA ASP A 34 -11.38 -23.65 9.34
C ASP A 34 -10.74 -23.61 7.93
N GLY A 35 -10.14 -22.47 7.56
CA GLY A 35 -9.46 -22.26 6.29
C GLY A 35 -10.41 -21.97 5.12
N LYS A 36 -11.73 -21.94 5.35
CA LYS A 36 -12.72 -21.66 4.31
C LYS A 36 -12.98 -20.16 4.20
N GLU A 37 -13.29 -19.74 2.98
CA GLU A 37 -13.79 -18.40 2.69
C GLU A 37 -15.32 -18.42 2.61
N ARG A 38 -15.94 -17.49 3.33
CA ARG A 38 -17.39 -17.27 3.35
C ARG A 38 -17.70 -15.89 2.82
N SER A 39 -18.89 -15.72 2.24
CA SER A 39 -19.32 -14.42 1.71
C SER A 39 -20.05 -13.61 2.77
N GLY A 40 -20.00 -12.29 2.67
CA GLY A 40 -20.87 -11.42 3.44
C GLY A 40 -21.21 -10.16 2.67
N VAL A 41 -22.20 -9.43 3.14
CA VAL A 41 -22.55 -8.11 2.61
C VAL A 41 -22.71 -7.12 3.75
N ILE A 42 -22.22 -5.91 3.56
CA ILE A 42 -22.42 -4.80 4.49
C ILE A 42 -23.57 -3.96 3.94
N GLY A 43 -24.73 -4.02 4.59
CA GLY A 43 -25.92 -3.29 4.18
C GLY A 43 -26.06 -1.93 4.86
N MET A 44 -26.96 -1.11 4.34
CA MET A 44 -27.47 0.07 5.04
C MET A 44 -28.98 0.14 4.88
N LEU A 45 -29.68 0.62 5.92
CA LEU A 45 -31.12 0.86 5.85
C LEU A 45 -31.43 1.88 4.75
N ALA A 46 -32.50 1.64 3.99
CA ALA A 46 -32.97 2.58 2.98
C ALA A 46 -33.25 3.96 3.62
N PRO A 47 -33.03 5.09 2.92
CA PRO A 47 -33.18 6.42 3.52
C PRO A 47 -34.53 6.65 4.20
N HIS A 48 -35.62 6.10 3.67
CA HIS A 48 -36.99 6.23 4.22
C HIS A 48 -37.21 5.46 5.53
N LEU A 49 -36.31 4.54 5.88
CA LEU A 49 -36.32 3.74 7.10
C LEU A 49 -35.32 4.24 8.15
N GLN A 50 -34.45 5.17 7.77
CA GLN A 50 -33.49 5.79 8.70
C GLN A 50 -34.20 6.82 9.58
N LYS A 51 -33.72 6.96 10.83
CA LYS A 51 -34.15 8.02 11.74
C LYS A 51 -33.80 9.38 11.13
N ARG A 52 -34.67 10.38 11.31
CA ARG A 52 -34.48 11.71 10.72
C ARG A 52 -33.18 12.36 11.20
N GLU A 53 -32.80 12.06 12.43
CA GLU A 53 -31.67 12.63 13.15
C GLU A 53 -30.33 12.11 12.59
N THR A 54 -30.24 10.83 12.21
CA THR A 54 -28.98 10.19 11.78
C THR A 54 -28.83 10.07 10.26
N ARG A 55 -29.81 10.56 9.48
CA ARG A 55 -29.89 10.36 8.02
C ARG A 55 -28.74 10.98 7.21
N GLY A 56 -28.05 11.96 7.76
CA GLY A 56 -26.92 12.64 7.13
C GLY A 56 -25.57 12.28 7.76
N GLU A 57 -25.56 11.42 8.76
CA GLU A 57 -24.36 11.05 9.51
C GLU A 57 -23.66 9.86 8.86
N VAL A 58 -22.34 9.83 8.97
CA VAL A 58 -21.55 8.66 8.58
C VAL A 58 -21.71 7.61 9.67
N PRO A 59 -22.16 6.37 9.35
CA PRO A 59 -22.30 5.34 10.36
C PRO A 59 -20.94 4.99 10.96
N SER A 60 -20.92 4.82 12.28
CA SER A 60 -19.78 4.25 13.00
C SER A 60 -19.65 2.75 12.76
N PHE A 61 -18.49 2.15 13.06
CA PHE A 61 -18.33 0.68 13.00
C PHE A 61 -19.32 -0.07 13.88
N ASP A 62 -19.76 0.51 14.99
CA ASP A 62 -20.81 -0.03 15.88
C ASP A 62 -22.19 -0.11 15.21
N GLU A 63 -22.42 0.67 14.17
CA GLU A 63 -23.67 0.68 13.39
C GLU A 63 -23.59 -0.22 12.16
N LEU A 64 -22.38 -0.58 11.73
CA LEU A 64 -22.17 -1.51 10.64
C LEU A 64 -22.21 -2.97 11.13
N PHE A 65 -22.62 -3.85 10.23
CA PHE A 65 -22.58 -5.29 10.41
C PHE A 65 -22.43 -5.97 9.06
N ILE A 66 -21.80 -7.13 9.06
CA ILE A 66 -21.74 -8.02 7.90
C ILE A 66 -22.88 -9.02 8.05
N ASP A 67 -23.80 -9.04 7.09
CA ASP A 67 -24.74 -10.14 6.92
C ASP A 67 -24.03 -11.31 6.25
N ALA A 68 -23.79 -12.38 7.02
CA ALA A 68 -23.21 -13.62 6.56
C ALA A 68 -24.24 -14.76 6.53
N SER A 69 -25.53 -14.47 6.73
CA SER A 69 -26.61 -15.48 6.79
C SER A 69 -26.81 -16.24 5.47
N ILE A 70 -26.28 -15.71 4.35
CA ILE A 70 -26.27 -16.38 3.05
C ILE A 70 -25.43 -17.67 3.03
N ASN A 71 -24.48 -17.83 3.96
CA ASN A 71 -23.68 -19.04 4.04
C ASN A 71 -24.44 -20.10 4.86
N PRO A 72 -24.60 -21.34 4.36
CA PRO A 72 -25.28 -22.40 5.11
C PRO A 72 -24.51 -22.84 6.36
N ASP A 73 -23.22 -22.48 6.47
CA ASP A 73 -22.32 -22.79 7.57
C ASP A 73 -21.80 -21.51 8.27
N TYR A 74 -22.62 -20.46 8.34
CA TYR A 74 -22.24 -19.17 8.94
C TYR A 74 -21.82 -19.30 10.41
N GLU A 75 -22.27 -20.34 11.13
CA GLU A 75 -21.88 -20.62 12.52
C GLU A 75 -20.40 -20.96 12.70
N LYS A 76 -19.69 -21.20 11.59
CA LYS A 76 -18.23 -21.38 11.57
C LYS A 76 -17.47 -20.05 11.56
N ILE A 77 -18.15 -18.93 11.29
CA ILE A 77 -17.57 -17.61 11.42
C ILE A 77 -17.42 -17.29 12.90
N GLY A 78 -16.21 -16.96 13.32
CA GLY A 78 -15.86 -16.77 14.71
C GLY A 78 -15.17 -15.44 15.01
N VAL A 79 -15.05 -15.13 16.30
CA VAL A 79 -14.25 -14.01 16.78
C VAL A 79 -12.79 -14.19 16.36
N GLY A 80 -12.20 -13.14 15.78
CA GLY A 80 -10.86 -13.13 15.22
C GLY A 80 -10.77 -13.52 13.74
N ASP A 81 -11.87 -13.93 13.11
CA ASP A 81 -11.89 -14.10 11.65
C ASP A 81 -11.71 -12.75 10.95
N LEU A 82 -11.07 -12.76 9.78
CA LEU A 82 -10.79 -11.56 9.00
C LEU A 82 -11.78 -11.41 7.86
N ALA A 83 -12.31 -10.20 7.70
CA ALA A 83 -13.15 -9.84 6.58
C ALA A 83 -12.42 -8.83 5.68
N VAL A 84 -12.52 -9.02 4.37
CA VAL A 84 -11.93 -8.13 3.37
C VAL A 84 -12.97 -7.81 2.30
N VAL A 85 -12.98 -6.60 1.76
CA VAL A 85 -13.85 -6.27 0.62
C VAL A 85 -13.53 -7.19 -0.55
N ASP A 86 -14.58 -7.71 -1.20
CA ASP A 86 -14.51 -8.65 -2.32
C ASP A 86 -14.82 -7.94 -3.63
N ILE A 87 -13.82 -7.21 -4.13
CA ILE A 87 -13.82 -6.61 -5.45
C ILE A 87 -12.61 -7.12 -6.24
N LEU A 88 -12.85 -7.43 -7.52
CA LEU A 88 -11.80 -7.78 -8.46
C LEU A 88 -11.29 -6.52 -9.13
N ALA A 89 -9.96 -6.43 -9.28
CA ALA A 89 -9.36 -5.35 -10.03
C ALA A 89 -9.75 -5.45 -11.51
N PHE A 90 -9.86 -4.30 -12.18
CA PHE A 90 -10.13 -4.20 -13.60
C PHE A 90 -9.27 -3.11 -14.24
N GLU A 91 -8.99 -3.28 -15.53
CA GLU A 91 -8.22 -2.31 -16.31
C GLU A 91 -9.16 -1.33 -17.02
N MET A 92 -8.76 -0.06 -17.08
CA MET A 92 -9.45 0.98 -17.83
C MET A 92 -8.45 2.02 -18.34
N ASN A 93 -8.28 2.11 -19.67
CA ASN A 93 -7.43 3.11 -20.34
C ASN A 93 -5.99 3.16 -19.80
N GLY A 94 -5.33 2.00 -19.63
CA GLY A 94 -3.96 1.91 -19.12
C GLY A 94 -3.82 2.18 -17.61
N LYS A 95 -4.95 2.25 -16.90
CA LYS A 95 -5.03 2.27 -15.43
C LYS A 95 -5.57 0.96 -14.92
N VAL A 96 -5.20 0.61 -13.70
CA VAL A 96 -5.83 -0.48 -12.94
C VAL A 96 -6.59 0.15 -11.79
N ALA A 97 -7.86 -0.22 -11.67
CA ALA A 97 -8.70 0.09 -10.52
C ALA A 97 -8.91 -1.16 -9.69
N GLY A 98 -8.78 -1.09 -8.36
CA GLY A 98 -8.95 -2.24 -7.49
C GLY A 98 -8.78 -1.91 -6.02
N LYS A 99 -8.78 -2.95 -5.18
CA LYS A 99 -8.50 -2.83 -3.74
C LYS A 99 -7.06 -3.19 -3.43
N ALA A 100 -6.51 -2.56 -2.40
CA ALA A 100 -5.18 -2.86 -1.88
C ALA A 100 -4.08 -2.73 -2.95
N LEU A 101 -4.24 -1.75 -3.85
CA LEU A 101 -3.14 -1.27 -4.69
C LEU A 101 -2.10 -0.57 -3.81
N ASP A 102 -2.55 0.09 -2.76
CA ASP A 102 -1.79 0.33 -1.54
C ASP A 102 -1.61 -1.00 -0.75
N ASP A 103 -0.42 -1.59 -0.63
CA ASP A 103 0.82 -1.30 -1.36
C ASP A 103 1.20 -2.45 -2.33
N ARG A 104 0.21 -3.22 -2.82
CA ARG A 104 0.47 -4.31 -3.77
C ARG A 104 0.97 -3.82 -5.13
N ALA A 105 0.69 -2.57 -5.49
CA ALA A 105 1.23 -1.96 -6.68
C ALA A 105 2.76 -1.84 -6.57
N CYS A 106 3.31 -1.40 -5.43
CA CYS A 106 4.75 -1.38 -5.22
C CYS A 106 5.35 -2.77 -4.99
N ALA A 107 4.58 -3.72 -4.45
CA ALA A 107 4.98 -5.12 -4.46
C ALA A 107 5.16 -5.64 -5.91
N ALA A 108 4.29 -5.25 -6.84
CA ALA A 108 4.45 -5.57 -8.26
C ALA A 108 5.68 -4.88 -8.87
N ILE A 109 5.94 -3.61 -8.50
CA ILE A 109 7.17 -2.89 -8.88
C ILE A 109 8.41 -3.66 -8.42
N SER A 110 8.45 -4.09 -7.15
CA SER A 110 9.54 -4.93 -6.60
C SER A 110 9.79 -6.17 -7.45
N ILE A 111 8.73 -6.92 -7.77
CA ILE A 111 8.82 -8.15 -8.55
C ILE A 111 9.36 -7.88 -9.97
N GLU A 112 8.88 -6.82 -10.62
CA GLU A 112 9.34 -6.47 -11.95
C GLU A 112 10.76 -5.88 -11.95
N THR A 113 11.16 -5.13 -10.91
CA THR A 113 12.55 -4.73 -10.71
C THR A 113 13.45 -5.96 -10.55
N ALA A 114 13.05 -6.95 -9.74
CA ALA A 114 13.79 -8.20 -9.57
C ALA A 114 13.93 -8.96 -10.90
N ARG A 115 12.86 -9.01 -11.70
CA ARG A 115 12.86 -9.62 -13.04
C ARG A 115 13.83 -8.90 -13.96
N GLU A 116 13.84 -7.56 -13.97
CA GLU A 116 14.78 -6.80 -14.78
C GLU A 116 16.22 -6.98 -14.33
N LEU A 117 16.49 -6.91 -13.02
CA LEU A 117 17.83 -7.13 -12.46
C LEU A 117 18.38 -8.52 -12.77
N SER A 118 17.54 -9.55 -12.83
CA SER A 118 17.97 -10.92 -13.14
C SER A 118 18.63 -11.09 -14.51
N LYS A 119 18.49 -10.09 -15.39
CA LYS A 119 19.09 -10.06 -16.73
C LYS A 119 20.51 -9.48 -16.75
N TYR A 120 20.96 -8.90 -15.63
CA TYR A 120 22.23 -8.17 -15.53
C TYR A 120 23.04 -8.65 -14.33
N SER A 121 24.35 -8.42 -14.37
CA SER A 121 25.18 -8.49 -13.17
C SER A 121 25.07 -7.17 -12.41
N THR A 122 24.70 -7.23 -11.14
CA THR A 122 24.71 -6.07 -10.23
C THR A 122 25.84 -6.21 -9.22
N THR A 123 26.46 -5.08 -8.86
CA THR A 123 27.40 -5.03 -7.74
C THR A 123 26.71 -5.19 -6.39
N PRO A 124 25.61 -4.46 -6.09
CA PRO A 124 24.91 -4.66 -4.83
C PRO A 124 24.17 -5.99 -4.80
N THR A 125 24.12 -6.59 -3.61
CA THR A 125 23.11 -7.61 -3.28
C THR A 125 21.80 -6.88 -2.98
N VAL A 126 20.75 -7.18 -3.73
CA VAL A 126 19.44 -6.52 -3.59
C VAL A 126 18.46 -7.46 -2.90
N TYR A 127 17.94 -7.02 -1.75
CA TYR A 127 16.89 -7.74 -1.02
C TYR A 127 15.53 -7.12 -1.35
N PHE A 128 14.60 -7.96 -1.83
CA PHE A 128 13.20 -7.57 -1.99
C PHE A 128 12.42 -8.02 -0.76
N VAL A 129 11.99 -7.07 0.06
CA VAL A 129 11.33 -7.33 1.34
C VAL A 129 9.87 -6.89 1.25
N PHE A 130 8.96 -7.86 1.36
CA PHE A 130 7.52 -7.60 1.45
C PHE A 130 7.14 -7.54 2.93
N THR A 131 7.10 -6.32 3.45
CA THR A 131 6.89 -6.08 4.88
C THR A 131 5.45 -6.39 5.30
N THR A 132 5.23 -6.47 6.60
CA THR A 132 3.90 -6.65 7.17
C THR A 132 3.67 -5.57 8.21
N ARG A 133 2.40 -5.24 8.45
CA ARG A 133 1.99 -4.27 9.48
C ARG A 133 2.48 -2.84 9.21
N GLU A 134 2.62 -2.44 7.95
CA GLU A 134 2.77 -1.05 7.50
C GLU A 134 1.58 -0.23 8.03
N GLU A 135 0.38 -0.61 7.60
CA GLU A 135 -0.94 -0.02 7.90
C GLU A 135 -1.30 0.12 9.39
N VAL A 136 -0.50 -0.46 10.28
CA VAL A 136 -0.67 -0.38 11.74
C VAL A 136 0.62 0.06 12.46
N GLY A 137 1.50 0.76 11.75
CA GLY A 137 2.68 1.45 12.30
C GLY A 137 4.04 1.08 11.71
N ALA A 138 4.12 0.48 10.51
CA ALA A 138 5.37 0.18 9.80
C ALA A 138 6.38 -0.69 10.58
N ILE A 139 5.87 -1.54 11.48
CA ILE A 139 6.72 -2.23 12.46
C ILE A 139 7.54 -3.34 11.80
N GLY A 140 7.05 -3.94 10.71
CA GLY A 140 7.71 -5.04 10.02
C GLY A 140 9.04 -4.65 9.37
N ALA A 141 9.11 -3.45 8.80
CA ALA A 141 10.30 -3.00 8.07
C ALA A 141 11.54 -2.84 8.95
N LYS A 142 11.37 -2.32 10.16
CA LYS A 142 12.49 -2.14 11.10
C LYS A 142 13.18 -3.47 11.40
N GLY A 143 12.40 -4.49 11.76
CA GLY A 143 12.96 -5.80 12.08
C GLY A 143 13.66 -6.47 10.90
N ALA A 144 13.14 -6.27 9.68
CA ALA A 144 13.78 -6.77 8.47
C ALA A 144 15.11 -6.06 8.19
N ALA A 145 15.14 -4.73 8.30
CA ALA A 145 16.35 -3.94 8.09
C ALA A 145 17.45 -4.28 9.13
N GLU A 146 17.07 -4.48 10.41
CA GLU A 146 17.99 -4.89 11.47
C GLU A 146 18.55 -6.30 11.23
N ALA A 147 17.73 -7.23 10.76
CA ALA A 147 18.16 -8.61 10.53
C ALA A 147 19.06 -8.77 9.29
N LEU A 148 18.87 -7.91 8.28
CA LEU A 148 19.61 -7.97 7.02
C LEU A 148 20.88 -7.11 7.00
N GLU A 149 21.05 -6.20 7.97
CA GLU A 149 22.21 -5.30 8.08
C GLU A 149 22.49 -4.55 6.76
N ILE A 150 21.45 -3.92 6.18
CA ILE A 150 21.51 -3.27 4.86
C ILE A 150 22.26 -1.93 4.87
N ASP A 151 22.99 -1.65 3.79
CA ASP A 151 23.72 -0.37 3.60
C ASP A 151 22.84 0.78 3.07
N LEU A 152 21.71 0.44 2.44
CA LEU A 152 20.76 1.37 1.83
C LEU A 152 19.36 0.78 1.90
N GLY A 153 18.43 1.54 2.46
CA GLY A 153 17.00 1.27 2.40
C GLY A 153 16.33 2.03 1.26
N VAL A 154 15.55 1.35 0.43
CA VAL A 154 14.65 2.00 -0.53
C VAL A 154 13.23 1.55 -0.17
N ALA A 155 12.52 2.39 0.57
CA ALA A 155 11.11 2.18 0.82
C ALA A 155 10.34 2.51 -0.46
N MET A 156 9.36 1.67 -0.77
CA MET A 156 8.38 1.95 -1.81
C MET A 156 7.02 1.95 -1.18
N ASP A 157 6.21 2.90 -1.60
CA ASP A 157 4.86 3.10 -1.10
C ASP A 157 4.03 3.80 -2.18
N VAL A 158 2.73 3.95 -1.97
CA VAL A 158 1.92 4.85 -2.80
C VAL A 158 2.04 6.30 -2.29
N THR A 159 1.64 7.27 -3.13
CA THR A 159 1.39 8.66 -2.70
C THR A 159 0.15 9.17 -3.41
N HIS A 160 -0.42 10.25 -2.90
CA HIS A 160 -1.64 10.81 -3.46
C HIS A 160 -1.39 11.40 -4.86
N HIS A 161 -2.30 11.10 -5.78
CA HIS A 161 -2.52 11.94 -6.95
C HIS A 161 -2.96 13.33 -6.49
N ASP A 162 -2.05 14.29 -6.56
CA ASP A 162 -2.25 15.66 -6.13
C ASP A 162 -1.69 16.64 -7.16
N LYS A 163 -2.60 17.30 -7.87
CA LYS A 163 -2.26 18.29 -8.90
C LYS A 163 -1.70 19.58 -8.31
N GLU A 164 -2.01 19.90 -7.06
CA GLU A 164 -1.50 21.12 -6.41
C GLU A 164 -0.03 20.96 -6.04
N ASN A 165 0.40 19.72 -5.79
CA ASN A 165 1.77 19.36 -5.47
C ASN A 165 2.53 18.73 -6.65
N ASP A 166 2.01 18.87 -7.89
CA ASP A 166 2.62 18.36 -9.13
C ASP A 166 2.93 16.84 -9.11
N VAL A 167 2.10 16.05 -8.40
CA VAL A 167 2.18 14.57 -8.37
C VAL A 167 0.97 13.98 -9.08
N GLU A 168 1.16 13.60 -10.34
CA GLU A 168 0.09 13.11 -11.21
C GLU A 168 0.30 11.67 -11.71
N LEU A 169 -0.81 10.95 -11.90
CA LEU A 169 -0.82 9.69 -12.64
C LEU A 169 -0.34 9.90 -14.08
N GLY A 170 0.46 8.96 -14.59
CA GLY A 170 1.01 8.97 -15.94
C GLY A 170 2.22 9.87 -16.14
N LYS A 171 2.77 10.41 -15.05
CA LYS A 171 3.94 11.29 -15.08
C LYS A 171 5.18 10.64 -14.45
N GLY A 172 5.13 9.36 -14.12
CA GLY A 172 6.21 8.61 -13.48
C GLY A 172 6.14 8.61 -11.95
N PRO A 173 7.04 7.88 -11.27
CA PRO A 173 7.07 7.83 -9.82
C PRO A 173 7.44 9.19 -9.20
N ALA A 174 7.00 9.40 -7.97
CA ALA A 174 7.41 10.54 -7.16
C ALA A 174 8.63 10.18 -6.31
N LEU A 175 9.73 10.90 -6.48
CA LEU A 175 10.88 10.82 -5.60
C LEU A 175 10.60 11.70 -4.38
N THR A 176 10.56 11.12 -3.19
CA THR A 176 10.47 11.96 -1.99
C THR A 176 11.75 12.76 -1.84
N VAL A 177 11.62 14.07 -1.62
CA VAL A 177 12.73 15.01 -1.54
C VAL A 177 12.65 15.85 -0.27
N GLY A 178 13.82 16.22 0.25
CA GLY A 178 13.93 17.02 1.46
C GLY A 178 13.68 16.22 2.73
N GLY A 179 13.36 16.94 3.80
CA GLY A 179 13.06 16.35 5.11
C GLY A 179 14.24 15.66 5.78
N PRO A 180 14.00 15.11 6.98
CA PRO A 180 15.01 14.36 7.71
C PRO A 180 15.15 12.91 7.21
N ASN A 181 14.14 12.35 6.54
CA ASN A 181 14.07 10.93 6.19
C ASN A 181 14.92 10.51 4.98
N ILE A 182 15.16 11.42 4.05
CA ILE A 182 15.75 11.09 2.74
C ILE A 182 17.26 11.37 2.75
N HIS A 183 18.06 10.34 2.46
CA HIS A 183 19.50 10.47 2.42
C HIS A 183 19.97 11.23 1.17
N LYS A 184 20.46 12.46 1.37
CA LYS A 184 20.80 13.42 0.30
C LYS A 184 21.69 12.85 -0.82
N LYS A 185 22.81 12.17 -0.48
CA LYS A 185 23.74 11.62 -1.50
C LYS A 185 23.06 10.57 -2.38
N TYR A 186 22.26 9.69 -1.79
CA TYR A 186 21.60 8.62 -2.54
C TYR A 186 20.44 9.16 -3.36
N PHE A 187 19.74 10.19 -2.87
CA PHE A 187 18.72 10.91 -3.64
C PHE A 187 19.34 11.55 -4.88
N GLU A 188 20.46 12.27 -4.74
CA GLU A 188 21.16 12.90 -5.86
C GLU A 188 21.62 11.87 -6.90
N LEU A 189 22.08 10.68 -6.47
CA LEU A 189 22.44 9.58 -7.37
C LEU A 189 21.22 9.02 -8.13
N LEU A 190 20.10 8.80 -7.44
CA LEU A 190 18.86 8.32 -8.05
C LEU A 190 18.28 9.34 -9.04
N ASP A 191 18.20 10.60 -8.64
CA ASP A 191 17.72 11.71 -9.46
C ASP A 191 18.62 11.92 -10.70
N LYS A 192 19.94 11.88 -10.51
CA LYS A 192 20.89 11.91 -11.63
C LYS A 192 20.69 10.74 -12.58
N HIS A 193 20.50 9.53 -12.06
CA HIS A 193 20.23 8.35 -12.88
C HIS A 193 18.96 8.52 -13.71
N ALA A 194 17.87 9.03 -13.11
CA ALA A 194 16.63 9.32 -13.82
C ALA A 194 16.85 10.32 -14.97
N LYS A 195 17.58 11.42 -14.70
CA LYS A 195 17.89 12.47 -15.69
C LYS A 195 18.76 11.96 -16.84
N ASP A 196 19.85 11.24 -16.53
CA ASP A 196 20.78 10.72 -17.53
C ASP A 196 20.13 9.70 -18.49
N ASN A 197 19.08 9.00 -18.02
CA ASN A 197 18.37 7.99 -18.78
C ASN A 197 16.98 8.46 -19.29
N GLU A 198 16.70 9.76 -19.20
CA GLU A 198 15.43 10.38 -19.64
C GLU A 198 14.17 9.71 -19.04
N ILE A 199 14.29 9.20 -17.81
CA ILE A 199 13.19 8.61 -17.06
C ILE A 199 12.39 9.73 -16.40
N LYS A 200 11.09 9.79 -16.69
CA LYS A 200 10.19 10.76 -16.07
C LYS A 200 10.00 10.42 -14.60
N VAL A 201 10.26 11.40 -13.74
CA VAL A 201 10.03 11.35 -12.30
C VAL A 201 9.40 12.66 -11.84
N GLN A 202 8.71 12.60 -10.72
CA GLN A 202 8.10 13.72 -10.03
C GLN A 202 8.80 13.90 -8.68
N TYR A 203 8.53 15.00 -7.98
CA TYR A 203 9.14 15.26 -6.67
C TYR A 203 8.04 15.50 -5.64
N ASP A 204 8.10 14.76 -4.54
CA ASP A 204 7.17 14.89 -3.43
C ASP A 204 7.94 15.37 -2.19
N PHE A 205 7.63 16.57 -1.70
CA PHE A 205 8.37 17.15 -0.58
C PHE A 205 7.81 16.67 0.76
N SER A 206 8.63 15.99 1.56
CA SER A 206 8.29 15.65 2.94
C SER A 206 9.11 16.45 3.93
N SER A 207 8.46 17.17 4.85
CA SER A 207 9.13 17.99 5.87
C SER A 207 9.45 17.23 7.16
N GLY A 208 8.96 16.01 7.32
CA GLY A 208 9.06 15.25 8.56
C GLY A 208 8.72 13.79 8.35
N ARG A 209 7.87 13.24 9.22
CA ARG A 209 7.43 11.85 9.15
C ARG A 209 6.74 11.58 7.81
N THR A 210 7.14 10.52 7.12
CA THR A 210 6.59 10.12 5.82
C THR A 210 5.31 9.29 5.96
N GLY A 211 5.16 8.59 7.08
CA GLY A 211 4.05 7.66 7.28
C GLY A 211 4.27 6.28 6.67
N THR A 212 5.46 6.02 6.12
CA THR A 212 5.81 4.79 5.38
C THR A 212 6.85 3.96 6.15
N ASP A 213 7.21 2.80 5.58
CA ASP A 213 8.34 1.99 6.05
C ASP A 213 9.68 2.76 6.12
N ALA A 214 9.84 3.84 5.34
CA ALA A 214 11.05 4.68 5.37
C ALA A 214 11.35 5.24 6.77
N ASP A 215 10.31 5.60 7.53
CA ASP A 215 10.43 6.17 8.88
C ASP A 215 11.15 5.21 9.84
N ASN A 216 10.86 3.93 9.69
CA ASN A 216 11.33 2.89 10.59
C ASN A 216 12.63 2.24 10.10
N VAL A 217 12.84 2.17 8.79
CA VAL A 217 14.10 1.71 8.19
C VAL A 217 15.24 2.68 8.52
N GLN A 218 15.01 3.99 8.44
CA GLN A 218 16.07 4.98 8.68
C GLN A 218 16.73 4.85 10.06
N ILE A 219 15.94 4.49 11.08
CA ILE A 219 16.37 4.37 12.47
C ILE A 219 16.63 2.91 12.89
N ALA A 220 16.70 1.98 11.94
CA ALA A 220 17.02 0.58 12.20
C ALA A 220 18.51 0.42 12.57
N GLY A 221 18.80 -0.41 13.58
CA GLY A 221 20.18 -0.70 13.98
C GLY A 221 20.98 0.55 14.33
N THR A 222 22.09 0.78 13.61
CA THR A 222 22.94 1.98 13.77
C THR A 222 22.54 3.16 12.87
N GLY A 223 21.39 3.06 12.19
CA GLY A 223 20.90 4.00 11.21
C GLY A 223 21.21 3.53 9.78
N VAL A 224 20.22 3.66 8.90
CA VAL A 224 20.30 3.21 7.50
C VAL A 224 20.04 4.41 6.57
N PRO A 225 20.95 4.74 5.64
CA PRO A 225 20.67 5.66 4.56
C PRO A 225 19.39 5.23 3.83
N THR A 226 18.38 6.08 3.78
CA THR A 226 17.05 5.70 3.30
C THR A 226 16.57 6.61 2.17
N LEU A 227 15.92 6.01 1.18
CA LEU A 227 15.16 6.67 0.12
C LEU A 227 13.70 6.25 0.23
N LEU A 228 12.80 7.11 -0.26
CA LEU A 228 11.39 6.80 -0.47
C LEU A 228 11.04 7.09 -1.93
N LEU A 229 10.43 6.10 -2.57
CA LEU A 229 9.98 6.17 -3.94
C LEU A 229 8.49 5.85 -3.97
N SER A 230 7.66 6.82 -4.33
CA SER A 230 6.23 6.68 -4.25
C SER A 230 5.56 6.52 -5.61
N LEU A 231 4.56 5.65 -5.70
CA LEU A 231 3.69 5.51 -6.87
C LEU A 231 2.45 6.40 -6.71
N PRO A 232 2.19 7.36 -7.62
CA PRO A 232 0.96 8.15 -7.57
C PRO A 232 -0.28 7.25 -7.66
N GLU A 233 -1.27 7.50 -6.81
CA GLU A 233 -2.50 6.74 -6.69
C GLU A 233 -3.71 7.67 -6.44
N MET A 234 -4.86 7.35 -7.03
CA MET A 234 -6.14 7.96 -6.65
C MET A 234 -6.93 7.05 -5.71
N PHE A 235 -7.70 7.66 -4.80
CA PHE A 235 -8.64 6.98 -3.91
C PHE A 235 -7.97 5.98 -2.95
N MET A 236 -6.79 6.32 -2.43
CA MET A 236 -6.06 5.61 -1.39
C MET A 236 -6.97 5.23 -0.21
N HIS A 237 -6.76 4.03 0.34
CA HIS A 237 -7.56 3.41 1.41
C HIS A 237 -9.03 3.18 1.04
N THR A 238 -9.34 3.01 -0.25
CA THR A 238 -10.67 2.64 -0.72
C THR A 238 -10.66 1.35 -1.51
N PRO A 239 -11.81 0.64 -1.65
CA PRO A 239 -11.86 -0.57 -2.48
C PRO A 239 -11.64 -0.33 -3.98
N VAL A 240 -11.53 0.92 -4.41
CA VAL A 240 -11.46 1.35 -5.82
C VAL A 240 -10.30 2.31 -6.05
N GLU A 241 -9.18 2.05 -5.39
CA GLU A 241 -7.89 2.68 -5.68
C GLU A 241 -7.56 2.60 -7.18
N VAL A 242 -6.83 3.58 -7.69
CA VAL A 242 -6.45 3.64 -9.11
C VAL A 242 -5.00 4.04 -9.29
N VAL A 243 -4.25 3.20 -9.98
CA VAL A 243 -2.86 3.46 -10.39
C VAL A 243 -2.72 3.40 -11.91
N GLN A 244 -1.67 4.03 -12.44
CA GLN A 244 -1.35 4.00 -13.86
C GLN A 244 -0.31 2.89 -14.13
N VAL A 245 -0.61 1.99 -15.08
CA VAL A 245 0.27 0.85 -15.41
C VAL A 245 1.63 1.31 -15.94
N SER A 246 1.67 2.41 -16.70
CA SER A 246 2.93 2.96 -17.21
C SER A 246 3.84 3.50 -16.11
N ASP A 247 3.28 3.98 -14.99
CA ASP A 247 4.08 4.46 -13.86
C ASP A 247 4.70 3.26 -13.14
N VAL A 248 3.93 2.21 -12.86
CA VAL A 248 4.43 0.93 -12.32
C VAL A 248 5.63 0.40 -13.12
N ALA A 249 5.49 0.30 -14.44
CA ALA A 249 6.57 -0.16 -15.32
C ALA A 249 7.74 0.84 -15.45
N GLY A 250 7.48 2.14 -15.27
CA GLY A 250 8.50 3.19 -15.23
C GLY A 250 9.34 3.09 -13.95
N THR A 251 8.70 2.94 -12.81
CA THR A 251 9.34 2.79 -11.50
C THR A 251 10.22 1.55 -11.45
N ALA A 252 9.73 0.42 -11.98
CA ALA A 252 10.51 -0.81 -11.98
C ALA A 252 11.81 -0.67 -12.78
N ARG A 253 11.75 0.01 -13.94
CA ARG A 253 12.93 0.33 -14.78
C ARG A 253 13.88 1.31 -14.11
N LEU A 254 13.35 2.35 -13.45
CA LEU A 254 14.15 3.31 -12.70
C LEU A 254 14.99 2.62 -11.63
N LEU A 255 14.36 1.77 -10.80
CA LEU A 255 15.05 1.06 -9.73
C LEU A 255 16.08 0.07 -10.26
N ALA A 256 15.72 -0.71 -11.28
CA ALA A 256 16.65 -1.67 -11.87
C ALA A 256 17.89 -0.94 -12.42
N GLY A 257 17.69 0.13 -13.19
CA GLY A 257 18.78 0.94 -13.70
C GLY A 257 19.63 1.58 -12.59
N PHE A 258 18.98 2.11 -11.55
CA PHE A 258 19.66 2.70 -10.40
C PHE A 258 20.58 1.68 -9.72
N PHE A 259 20.07 0.51 -9.35
CA PHE A 259 20.88 -0.53 -8.70
C PHE A 259 22.01 -1.07 -9.59
N ILE A 260 21.80 -1.16 -10.91
CA ILE A 260 22.88 -1.51 -11.86
C ILE A 260 23.96 -0.43 -11.90
N SER A 261 23.58 0.85 -11.78
CA SER A 261 24.50 1.97 -11.81
C SER A 261 25.30 2.16 -10.51
N LEU A 262 24.85 1.57 -9.40
CA LEU A 262 25.56 1.65 -8.13
C LEU A 262 26.87 0.85 -8.22
N LYS A 263 27.96 1.56 -7.95
CA LYS A 263 29.28 0.97 -7.80
C LYS A 263 29.53 0.58 -6.33
N GLY A 264 30.34 -0.44 -6.12
CA GLY A 264 30.70 -0.92 -4.78
C GLY A 264 31.42 0.15 -3.95
N ALA A 265 31.48 -0.07 -2.64
CA ALA A 265 32.01 0.88 -1.65
C ALA A 265 33.47 1.31 -1.87
N GLU A 266 34.23 0.62 -2.72
CA GLU A 266 35.62 0.97 -3.06
C GLU A 266 35.75 2.12 -4.07
N GLU A 267 34.66 2.56 -4.71
CA GLU A 267 34.69 3.61 -5.76
C GLU A 267 33.87 4.89 -5.41
N GLN A 268 33.41 5.05 -4.17
CA GLN A 268 32.59 6.19 -3.70
C GLN A 268 33.28 7.09 -2.68
#